data_AF-A0A210Q5Z1-F1
#
_entry.id   AF-A0A210Q5Z1-F1
#
_cell.length_a   1.000
_cell.length_b   1.000
_cell.length_c   1.000
_cell.angle_alpha   90.00
_cell.angle_beta   90.00
_cell.angle_gamma   90.00
#
_symmetry.space_group_name_H-M   'P 1'
#
loop_
_entity.id
_entity.type
_entity.pdbx_description
1 polymer ?
#
loop_
_entity_poly.entity_id
_entity_poly.type
_entity_poly.pdbx_seq_one_letter_code
_entity_poly.pdbx_strand_id
1 'polypeptide(L)'
;MFLGKVQGENQQKLLHFLSYLHGMNWGCLTIGTIIQPSIGEIFNRVRKRACAYILSLPTQSELIRDFEIFSTVFYLNQSSDKLPLTLELLSASTLDLDEFLGYFATVRALSNTGLKTFDKHVTAKGNKEKYKSLRKCKNLLKPFATVSTSLRLLSMATFYYQTGNYMNTLEICTHIISSSKLYLGNMSSCKYRDRYKQLYCGRGYNLLKKCQAFVSDIMFRGEAQQFCPSQLHPEISKLAQRDSIRIPPLPYAVFLSFLCYHELGDTRRRDKSLIDLRYLKYDEEQGCSKHWIVHNLLGICYEMVEDTRSALREYTESLKSQGPDQHQNAAKERIERLQHSHI
;
A
#
# COMPACT_ATOMS: atom_id res chain seq x y z
N MET A 1 -24.27 11.82 -15.27
CA MET A 1 -24.09 11.57 -16.72
C MET A 1 -23.20 12.62 -17.40
N PHE A 2 -23.36 13.92 -17.10
CA PHE A 2 -22.59 15.02 -17.74
C PHE A 2 -21.11 15.16 -17.36
N LEU A 3 -20.68 14.64 -16.21
CA LEU A 3 -19.38 14.99 -15.63
C LEU A 3 -18.29 13.91 -15.75
N GLY A 4 -18.54 12.82 -16.47
CA GLY A 4 -17.58 11.70 -16.49
C GLY A 4 -17.36 10.98 -17.82
N LYS A 5 -18.38 10.87 -18.69
CA LYS A 5 -18.30 10.01 -19.90
C LYS A 5 -18.22 10.77 -21.22
N VAL A 6 -18.55 12.05 -21.24
CA VAL A 6 -18.60 12.86 -22.47
C VAL A 6 -17.70 14.09 -22.26
N GLN A 7 -16.60 14.17 -23.00
CA GLN A 7 -15.62 15.26 -22.91
C GLN A 7 -15.40 15.90 -24.29
N GLY A 8 -14.89 17.13 -24.30
CA GLY A 8 -14.52 17.85 -25.53
C GLY A 8 -15.72 18.27 -26.37
N GLU A 9 -15.59 18.17 -27.70
CA GLU A 9 -16.61 18.63 -28.67
C GLU A 9 -17.97 17.92 -28.48
N ASN A 10 -17.96 16.66 -28.06
CA ASN A 10 -19.17 15.90 -27.79
C ASN A 10 -19.93 16.45 -26.56
N GLN A 11 -19.21 17.04 -25.60
CA GLN A 11 -19.83 17.69 -24.44
C GLN A 11 -20.54 18.98 -24.87
N GLN A 12 -19.93 19.74 -25.78
CA GLN A 12 -20.54 20.95 -26.34
C GLN A 12 -21.77 20.63 -27.21
N LYS A 13 -21.69 19.59 -28.05
CA LYS A 13 -22.83 19.10 -28.84
C LYS A 13 -23.99 18.65 -27.96
N LEU A 14 -23.69 17.88 -26.90
CA LEU A 14 -24.70 17.42 -25.95
C LEU A 14 -25.32 18.59 -25.16
N LEU A 15 -24.50 19.55 -24.71
CA LEU A 15 -24.98 20.76 -24.03
C LEU A 15 -25.86 21.62 -24.95
N HIS A 16 -25.47 21.77 -26.22
CA HIS A 16 -26.25 22.46 -27.24
C HIS A 16 -27.59 21.76 -27.47
N PHE A 17 -27.58 20.43 -27.62
CA PHE A 17 -28.78 19.63 -27.82
C PHE A 17 -29.75 19.71 -26.63
N LEU A 18 -29.24 19.64 -25.40
CA LEU A 18 -30.08 19.84 -24.22
C LEU A 18 -30.61 21.26 -24.09
N SER A 19 -29.82 22.26 -24.47
CA SER A 19 -30.25 23.66 -24.48
C SER A 19 -31.36 23.89 -25.51
N TYR A 20 -31.25 23.24 -26.66
CA TYR A 20 -32.29 23.22 -27.70
C TYR A 20 -33.58 22.56 -27.20
N LEU A 21 -33.49 21.37 -26.60
CA LEU A 21 -34.65 20.67 -26.02
C LEU A 21 -35.33 21.46 -24.90
N HIS A 22 -34.54 22.13 -24.06
CA HIS A 22 -35.07 23.04 -23.05
C HIS A 22 -35.77 24.25 -23.68
N GLY A 23 -35.20 24.84 -24.74
CA GLY A 23 -35.81 25.94 -25.48
C GLY A 23 -37.14 25.57 -26.14
N MET A 24 -37.34 24.28 -26.44
CA MET A 24 -38.59 23.75 -26.98
C MET A 24 -39.66 23.44 -25.91
N ASN A 25 -39.44 23.78 -24.64
CA ASN A 25 -40.36 23.50 -23.52
C ASN A 25 -40.75 22.00 -23.39
N TRP A 26 -39.86 21.09 -23.78
CA TRP A 26 -40.10 19.66 -23.57
C TRP A 26 -39.98 19.32 -22.07
N GLY A 27 -41.12 19.02 -21.45
CA GLY A 27 -41.27 18.78 -20.00
C GLY A 27 -40.54 17.56 -19.43
N CYS A 28 -39.77 16.82 -20.23
CA CYS A 28 -38.99 15.67 -19.77
C CYS A 28 -37.77 16.05 -18.91
N LEU A 29 -37.35 17.33 -18.89
CA LEU A 29 -36.27 17.81 -18.00
C LEU A 29 -36.76 18.24 -16.60
N THR A 30 -38.07 18.36 -16.40
CA THR A 30 -38.71 18.78 -15.13
C THR A 30 -39.29 17.62 -14.33
N ILE A 31 -39.36 16.40 -14.88
CA ILE A 31 -40.07 15.26 -14.25
C ILE A 31 -39.20 14.47 -13.23
N GLY A 32 -37.92 14.81 -13.06
CA GLY A 32 -37.07 14.19 -12.04
C GLY A 32 -37.16 14.86 -10.67
N THR A 33 -38.10 14.44 -9.81
CA THR A 33 -38.20 14.86 -8.40
C THR A 33 -36.98 14.48 -7.53
N ILE A 34 -36.00 13.77 -8.07
CA ILE A 34 -34.86 13.20 -7.35
C ILE A 34 -33.65 14.15 -7.33
N ILE A 35 -33.56 15.11 -8.26
CA ILE A 35 -32.41 16.03 -8.35
C ILE A 35 -32.89 17.44 -8.00
N GLN A 36 -32.71 17.84 -6.75
CA GLN A 36 -32.81 19.25 -6.34
C GLN A 36 -31.41 19.89 -6.28
N PRO A 37 -31.24 21.10 -6.85
CA PRO A 37 -32.22 21.86 -7.64
C PRO A 37 -32.46 21.22 -9.01
N SER A 38 -33.64 21.46 -9.58
CA SER A 38 -34.01 20.94 -10.90
C SER A 38 -33.02 21.40 -11.97
N ILE A 39 -32.82 20.60 -13.02
CA ILE A 39 -31.88 20.92 -14.11
C ILE A 39 -32.21 22.30 -14.71
N GLY A 40 -33.50 22.64 -14.86
CA GLY A 40 -33.95 23.95 -15.33
C GLY A 40 -33.55 25.11 -14.41
N GLU A 41 -33.61 24.93 -13.08
CA GLU A 41 -33.14 25.93 -12.12
C GLU A 41 -31.63 26.13 -12.19
N ILE A 42 -30.86 25.06 -12.39
CA ILE A 42 -29.41 25.12 -12.59
C ILE A 42 -29.08 25.94 -13.84
N PHE A 43 -29.76 25.68 -14.97
CA PHE A 43 -29.57 26.45 -16.21
C PHE A 43 -29.93 27.93 -16.05
N ASN A 44 -31.03 28.24 -15.36
CA ASN A 44 -31.44 29.62 -15.12
C ASN A 44 -30.47 30.39 -14.22
N ARG A 45 -29.86 29.74 -13.23
CA ARG A 45 -28.84 30.35 -12.36
C ARG A 45 -27.54 30.65 -13.12
N VAL A 46 -27.12 29.76 -14.03
CA VAL A 46 -25.95 29.97 -14.90
C VAL A 46 -26.19 31.13 -15.87
N ARG A 47 -27.36 31.17 -16.50
CA ARG A 47 -27.71 32.22 -17.49
C ARG A 47 -27.74 33.62 -16.87
N LYS A 48 -28.19 33.75 -15.62
CA LYS A 48 -28.30 35.04 -14.91
C LYS A 48 -26.97 35.56 -14.34
N ARG A 49 -25.83 34.87 -14.55
CA ARG A 49 -24.52 35.17 -13.93
C ARG A 49 -24.54 35.34 -12.40
N ALA A 50 -25.63 34.96 -11.74
CA ALA A 50 -25.82 35.07 -10.29
C ALA A 50 -25.01 34.01 -9.52
N CYS A 51 -24.63 32.92 -10.20
CA CYS A 51 -23.54 32.05 -9.76
C CYS A 51 -22.26 32.46 -10.49
N ALA A 52 -21.40 33.24 -9.82
CA ALA A 52 -19.97 32.96 -9.98
C ALA A 52 -19.83 31.47 -9.62
N TYR A 53 -19.35 30.65 -10.54
CA TYR A 53 -19.14 29.22 -10.32
C TYR A 53 -17.97 29.03 -9.34
N ILE A 54 -18.13 29.53 -8.11
CA ILE A 54 -17.45 28.97 -6.97
C ILE A 54 -18.20 27.66 -6.73
N LEU A 55 -17.80 26.62 -7.47
CA LEU A 55 -17.94 25.26 -6.97
C LEU A 55 -17.33 25.30 -5.57
N SER A 56 -18.14 25.42 -4.53
CA SER A 56 -17.73 25.05 -3.19
C SER A 56 -17.26 23.60 -3.31
N LEU A 57 -15.94 23.41 -3.29
CA LEU A 57 -15.25 22.28 -3.87
C LEU A 57 -15.81 20.94 -3.35
N PRO A 58 -16.34 20.06 -4.24
CA PRO A 58 -16.66 18.66 -3.92
C PRO A 58 -15.45 17.85 -3.40
N THR A 59 -14.26 18.44 -3.45
CA THR A 59 -13.00 17.78 -3.11
C THR A 59 -12.80 17.53 -1.60
N GLN A 60 -13.38 18.33 -0.69
CA GLN A 60 -13.12 18.14 0.75
C GLN A 60 -13.91 16.97 1.33
N SER A 61 -15.19 16.84 0.95
CA SER A 61 -16.03 15.71 1.38
C SER A 61 -15.56 14.40 0.73
N GLU A 62 -15.15 14.46 -0.54
CA GLU A 62 -14.53 13.33 -1.25
C GLU A 62 -13.20 12.92 -0.60
N LEU A 63 -12.33 13.88 -0.24
CA LEU A 63 -11.09 13.64 0.48
C LEU A 63 -11.35 12.89 1.80
N ILE A 64 -12.26 13.39 2.63
CA ILE A 64 -12.55 12.78 3.95
C ILE A 64 -13.08 11.35 3.75
N ARG A 65 -14.04 11.16 2.85
CA ARG A 65 -14.62 9.85 2.56
C ARG A 65 -13.59 8.87 2.01
N ASP A 66 -12.76 9.29 1.05
CA ASP A 66 -11.69 8.46 0.48
C ASP A 66 -10.72 8.02 1.59
N PHE A 67 -10.33 8.93 2.49
CA PHE A 67 -9.42 8.63 3.59
C PHE A 67 -10.03 7.66 4.61
N GLU A 68 -11.31 7.82 4.97
CA GLU A 68 -12.03 6.89 5.85
C GLU A 68 -12.12 5.49 5.24
N ILE A 69 -12.45 5.40 3.95
CA ILE A 69 -12.50 4.14 3.21
C ILE A 69 -11.10 3.52 3.17
N PHE A 70 -10.07 4.27 2.77
CA PHE A 70 -8.73 3.72 2.63
C PHE A 70 -8.10 3.34 3.97
N SER A 71 -8.23 4.17 5.02
CA SER A 71 -7.77 3.79 6.36
C SER A 71 -8.42 2.47 6.80
N THR A 72 -9.74 2.37 6.69
CA THR A 72 -10.48 1.14 6.96
C THR A 72 -9.93 -0.02 6.13
N VAL A 73 -9.83 0.13 4.82
CA VAL A 73 -9.39 -0.93 3.90
C VAL A 73 -7.95 -1.35 4.13
N PHE A 74 -7.01 -0.44 4.36
CA PHE A 74 -5.60 -0.77 4.55
C PHE A 74 -5.30 -1.33 5.95
N TYR A 75 -6.00 -0.87 6.99
CA TYR A 75 -5.79 -1.34 8.38
C TYR A 75 -6.73 -2.46 8.83
N LEU A 76 -7.81 -2.77 8.10
CA LEU A 76 -8.70 -3.89 8.42
C LEU A 76 -7.96 -5.22 8.39
N ASN A 77 -7.71 -5.76 9.56
CA ASN A 77 -7.00 -7.02 9.70
C ASN A 77 -7.97 -8.19 9.49
N GLN A 78 -8.03 -8.73 8.27
CA GLN A 78 -8.89 -9.88 7.97
C GLN A 78 -8.10 -11.19 8.07
N SER A 79 -8.61 -12.14 8.86
CA SER A 79 -8.07 -13.51 8.90
C SER A 79 -8.34 -14.23 7.58
N SER A 80 -7.51 -15.22 7.25
CA SER A 80 -7.67 -16.08 6.05
C SER A 80 -9.04 -16.79 6.01
N ASP A 81 -9.62 -17.02 7.19
CA ASP A 81 -10.79 -17.89 7.36
C ASP A 81 -12.09 -17.21 6.92
N LYS A 82 -11.99 -15.95 6.49
CA LYS A 82 -13.10 -15.15 5.98
C LYS A 82 -13.24 -15.20 4.46
N LEU A 83 -12.43 -15.98 3.73
CA LEU A 83 -12.52 -16.02 2.26
C LEU A 83 -13.94 -16.33 1.74
N PRO A 84 -14.67 -17.36 2.24
CA PRO A 84 -16.04 -17.64 1.81
C PRO A 84 -16.97 -16.44 2.04
N LEU A 85 -16.91 -15.84 3.24
CA LEU A 85 -17.70 -14.68 3.61
C LEU A 85 -17.40 -13.46 2.69
N THR A 86 -16.14 -13.22 2.36
CA THR A 86 -15.78 -12.11 1.46
C THR A 86 -16.26 -12.31 0.03
N LEU A 87 -16.27 -13.56 -0.44
CA LEU A 87 -16.79 -13.90 -1.77
C LEU A 87 -18.31 -13.76 -1.81
N GLU A 88 -18.99 -14.17 -0.75
CA GLU A 88 -20.43 -13.96 -0.59
C GLU A 88 -20.79 -12.47 -0.62
N LEU A 89 -20.09 -11.65 0.19
CA LEU A 89 -20.27 -10.19 0.20
C LEU A 89 -20.00 -9.56 -1.17
N LEU A 90 -18.97 -10.00 -1.89
CA LEU A 90 -18.68 -9.52 -3.23
C LEU A 90 -19.79 -9.93 -4.23
N SER A 91 -20.31 -11.15 -4.12
CA SER A 91 -21.36 -11.65 -5.01
C SER A 91 -22.73 -11.02 -4.75
N ALA A 92 -22.99 -10.59 -3.50
CA ALA A 92 -24.22 -9.93 -3.08
C ALA A 92 -24.14 -8.39 -3.18
N SER A 93 -23.00 -7.85 -3.63
CA SER A 93 -22.79 -6.41 -3.72
C SER A 93 -23.72 -5.77 -4.75
N THR A 94 -24.38 -4.68 -4.35
CA THR A 94 -25.26 -3.89 -5.23
C THR A 94 -24.78 -2.46 -5.43
N LEU A 95 -23.75 -2.03 -4.69
CA LEU A 95 -23.17 -0.69 -4.74
C LEU A 95 -21.68 -0.75 -5.12
N ASP A 96 -21.19 0.24 -5.86
CA ASP A 96 -19.76 0.34 -6.25
C ASP A 96 -18.81 0.29 -5.04
N LEU A 97 -19.25 0.82 -3.90
CA LEU A 97 -18.46 0.80 -2.65
C LEU A 97 -18.38 -0.61 -2.08
N ASP A 98 -19.49 -1.34 -2.03
CA ASP A 98 -19.54 -2.71 -1.54
C ASP A 98 -18.73 -3.64 -2.44
N GLU A 99 -18.74 -3.40 -3.75
CA GLU A 99 -17.95 -4.15 -4.72
C GLU A 99 -16.46 -3.90 -4.48
N PHE A 100 -16.06 -2.65 -4.29
CA PHE A 100 -14.68 -2.29 -3.97
C PHE A 100 -14.21 -2.93 -2.66
N LEU A 101 -15.01 -2.85 -1.60
CA LEU A 101 -14.70 -3.43 -0.29
C LEU A 101 -14.63 -4.95 -0.35
N GLY A 102 -15.63 -5.59 -0.96
CA GLY A 102 -15.70 -7.04 -1.17
C GLY A 102 -14.50 -7.54 -1.97
N TYR A 103 -14.20 -6.88 -3.09
CA TYR A 103 -13.07 -7.25 -3.95
C TYR A 103 -11.75 -7.12 -3.20
N PHE A 104 -11.52 -6.00 -2.50
CA PHE A 104 -10.29 -5.79 -1.74
C PHE A 104 -10.13 -6.82 -0.60
N ALA A 105 -11.22 -7.12 0.10
CA ALA A 105 -11.28 -8.14 1.14
C ALA A 105 -10.96 -9.54 0.60
N THR A 106 -11.58 -9.92 -0.52
CA THR A 106 -11.33 -11.20 -1.20
C THR A 106 -9.87 -11.35 -1.60
N VAL A 107 -9.29 -10.36 -2.29
CA VAL A 107 -7.89 -10.47 -2.70
C VAL A 107 -6.94 -10.50 -1.48
N ARG A 108 -7.30 -9.86 -0.36
CA ARG A 108 -6.54 -9.96 0.91
C ARG A 108 -6.62 -11.35 1.51
N ALA A 109 -7.80 -11.95 1.58
CA ALA A 109 -7.97 -13.29 2.07
C ALA A 109 -7.21 -14.32 1.19
N LEU A 110 -7.22 -14.14 -0.13
CA LEU A 110 -6.39 -14.92 -1.07
C LEU A 110 -4.90 -14.75 -0.77
N SER A 111 -4.42 -13.52 -0.61
CA SER A 111 -3.02 -13.24 -0.29
C SER A 111 -2.59 -13.91 1.02
N ASN A 112 -3.38 -13.77 2.09
CA ASN A 112 -3.11 -14.40 3.38
C ASN A 112 -3.08 -15.94 3.27
N THR A 113 -3.98 -16.51 2.46
CA THR A 113 -3.97 -17.95 2.14
C THR A 113 -2.72 -18.34 1.35
N GLY A 114 -2.26 -17.47 0.45
CA GLY A 114 -1.00 -17.62 -0.29
C GLY A 114 0.20 -17.66 0.65
N LEU A 115 0.28 -16.73 1.59
CA LEU A 115 1.33 -16.68 2.62
C LEU A 115 1.35 -17.96 3.46
N LYS A 116 0.20 -18.40 4.00
CA LYS A 116 0.10 -19.68 4.74
C LYS A 116 0.44 -20.91 3.90
N THR A 117 0.21 -20.83 2.58
CA THR A 117 0.59 -21.91 1.66
C THR A 117 2.09 -21.94 1.42
N PHE A 118 2.78 -20.81 1.60
CA PHE A 118 4.23 -20.75 1.51
C PHE A 118 4.86 -21.71 2.51
N ASP A 119 4.49 -21.70 3.78
CA ASP A 119 5.10 -22.57 4.81
C ASP A 119 5.08 -24.07 4.47
N LYS A 120 4.08 -24.52 3.70
CA LYS A 120 3.97 -25.90 3.23
C LYS A 120 5.09 -26.32 2.28
N HIS A 121 5.78 -25.39 1.64
CA HIS A 121 6.94 -25.70 0.81
C HIS A 121 8.16 -26.08 1.65
N VAL A 122 8.29 -25.53 2.87
CA VAL A 122 9.41 -25.81 3.78
C VAL A 122 9.33 -27.25 4.27
N THR A 123 8.13 -27.72 4.60
CA THR A 123 7.89 -29.07 5.15
C THR A 123 7.69 -30.16 4.09
N ALA A 124 7.65 -29.80 2.81
CA ALA A 124 7.43 -30.74 1.71
C ALA A 124 8.64 -31.67 1.50
N LYS A 125 8.38 -32.98 1.39
CA LYS A 125 9.43 -34.01 1.30
C LYS A 125 10.05 -34.14 -0.09
N GLY A 126 9.38 -33.66 -1.14
CA GLY A 126 9.85 -33.79 -2.53
C GLY A 126 9.74 -32.52 -3.36
N ASN A 127 10.59 -32.41 -4.39
CA ASN A 127 10.67 -31.24 -5.28
C ASN A 127 9.33 -30.93 -5.98
N LYS A 128 8.57 -31.96 -6.35
CA LYS A 128 7.23 -31.82 -6.97
C LYS A 128 6.23 -31.13 -6.06
N GLU A 129 6.21 -31.51 -4.78
CA GLU A 129 5.33 -30.90 -3.77
C GLU A 129 5.74 -29.47 -3.45
N LYS A 130 7.06 -29.23 -3.30
CA LYS A 130 7.63 -27.89 -3.15
C LYS A 130 7.18 -26.97 -4.29
N TYR A 131 7.37 -27.40 -5.54
CA TYR A 131 6.97 -26.63 -6.71
C TYR A 131 5.45 -26.38 -6.75
N LYS A 132 4.63 -27.38 -6.41
CA LYS A 132 3.17 -27.23 -6.35
C LYS A 132 2.75 -26.18 -5.32
N SER A 133 3.34 -26.21 -4.13
CA SER A 133 3.08 -25.24 -3.05
C SER A 133 3.52 -23.82 -3.45
N LEU A 134 4.73 -23.66 -3.99
CA LEU A 134 5.23 -22.36 -4.46
C LEU A 134 4.39 -21.79 -5.60
N ARG A 135 4.00 -22.62 -6.59
CA ARG A 135 3.11 -22.21 -7.68
C ARG A 135 1.75 -21.77 -7.16
N LYS A 136 1.18 -22.50 -6.19
CA LYS A 136 -0.09 -22.13 -5.55
C LYS A 136 0.04 -20.82 -4.78
N CYS A 137 1.09 -20.64 -3.99
CA CYS A 137 1.39 -19.41 -3.28
C CYS A 137 1.46 -18.21 -4.24
N LYS A 138 2.29 -18.29 -5.28
CA LYS A 138 2.43 -17.24 -6.31
C LYS A 138 1.09 -16.88 -6.97
N ASN A 139 0.30 -17.88 -7.33
CA ASN A 139 -1.01 -17.67 -7.96
C ASN A 139 -2.01 -16.98 -7.02
N LEU A 140 -1.94 -17.25 -5.71
CA LEU A 140 -2.80 -16.61 -4.70
C LEU A 140 -2.35 -15.18 -4.37
N LEU A 141 -1.04 -14.88 -4.49
CA LEU A 141 -0.51 -13.52 -4.32
C LEU A 141 -0.76 -12.62 -5.54
N LYS A 142 -0.87 -13.17 -6.75
CA LYS A 142 -0.98 -12.41 -8.00
C LYS A 142 -2.20 -11.47 -8.09
N PRO A 143 -3.44 -11.89 -7.76
CA PRO A 143 -4.61 -11.00 -7.78
C PRO A 143 -4.49 -9.84 -6.81
N PHE A 144 -3.75 -10.02 -5.71
CA PHE A 144 -3.45 -8.94 -4.79
C PHE A 144 -2.62 -7.88 -5.53
N ALA A 145 -1.51 -8.28 -6.17
CA ALA A 145 -0.59 -7.38 -6.84
C ALA A 145 -1.23 -6.46 -7.90
N THR A 146 -2.37 -6.83 -8.50
CA THR A 146 -3.07 -6.01 -9.50
C THR A 146 -3.90 -4.87 -8.92
N VAL A 147 -4.20 -4.88 -7.62
CA VAL A 147 -5.23 -4.03 -7.00
C VAL A 147 -4.65 -2.91 -6.13
N SER A 148 -3.49 -3.11 -5.51
CA SER A 148 -2.79 -2.02 -4.80
C SER A 148 -1.27 -2.12 -4.91
N THR A 149 -0.61 -0.96 -4.94
CA THR A 149 0.66 -0.82 -5.68
C THR A 149 1.92 -0.86 -4.83
N SER A 150 1.88 -0.98 -3.49
CA SER A 150 3.12 -1.16 -2.69
C SER A 150 3.10 -2.38 -1.78
N LEU A 151 2.12 -2.51 -0.86
CA LEU A 151 2.05 -3.63 0.09
C LEU A 151 2.17 -4.97 -0.64
N ARG A 152 1.50 -5.07 -1.78
CA ARG A 152 1.29 -6.31 -2.53
C ARG A 152 2.42 -6.58 -3.50
N LEU A 153 2.98 -5.52 -4.09
CA LEU A 153 4.22 -5.59 -4.84
C LEU A 153 5.37 -6.02 -3.92
N LEU A 154 5.46 -5.48 -2.70
CA LEU A 154 6.46 -5.89 -1.72
C LEU A 154 6.27 -7.33 -1.27
N SER A 155 5.04 -7.80 -1.00
CA SER A 155 4.83 -9.23 -0.73
C SER A 155 5.28 -10.11 -1.91
N MET A 156 5.00 -9.71 -3.16
CA MET A 156 5.47 -10.44 -4.33
C MET A 156 7.01 -10.38 -4.48
N ALA A 157 7.63 -9.24 -4.18
CA ALA A 157 9.08 -9.08 -4.17
C ALA A 157 9.72 -9.97 -3.09
N THR A 158 9.13 -10.03 -1.89
CA THR A 158 9.55 -10.95 -0.83
C THR A 158 9.47 -12.40 -1.30
N PHE A 159 8.36 -12.80 -1.94
CA PHE A 159 8.23 -14.15 -2.51
C PHE A 159 9.35 -14.46 -3.53
N TYR A 160 9.67 -13.51 -4.42
CA TYR A 160 10.73 -13.70 -5.39
C TYR A 160 12.11 -13.78 -4.74
N TYR A 161 12.38 -12.95 -3.74
CA TYR A 161 13.62 -13.02 -2.96
C TYR A 161 13.78 -14.39 -2.30
N GLN A 162 12.73 -14.87 -1.61
CA GLN A 162 12.75 -16.17 -0.93
C GLN A 162 12.93 -17.36 -1.89
N THR A 163 12.55 -17.20 -3.14
CA THR A 163 12.70 -18.23 -4.18
C THR A 163 13.96 -18.05 -5.02
N GLY A 164 14.86 -17.14 -4.63
CA GLY A 164 16.14 -16.88 -5.30
C GLY A 164 16.02 -16.07 -6.60
N ASN A 165 14.85 -15.51 -6.90
CA ASN A 165 14.63 -14.71 -8.10
C ASN A 165 14.94 -13.23 -7.85
N TYR A 166 16.21 -12.93 -7.62
CA TYR A 166 16.67 -11.59 -7.24
C TYR A 166 16.40 -10.52 -8.30
N MET A 167 16.43 -10.87 -9.59
CA MET A 167 16.16 -9.91 -10.67
C MET A 167 14.71 -9.41 -10.67
N ASN A 168 13.73 -10.30 -10.51
CA ASN A 168 12.33 -9.89 -10.39
C ASN A 168 12.07 -9.11 -9.10
N THR A 169 12.75 -9.47 -8.01
CA THR A 169 12.70 -8.70 -6.77
C THR A 169 13.19 -7.27 -6.99
N LEU A 170 14.34 -7.10 -7.63
CA LEU A 170 14.95 -5.80 -7.91
C LEU A 170 14.09 -4.95 -8.86
N GLU A 171 13.45 -5.54 -9.87
CA GLU A 171 12.53 -4.85 -10.77
C GLU A 171 11.36 -4.24 -9.98
N ILE A 172 10.73 -5.05 -9.13
CA ILE A 172 9.62 -4.59 -8.30
C ILE A 172 10.07 -3.53 -7.30
N CYS A 173 11.22 -3.72 -6.64
CA CYS A 173 11.74 -2.75 -5.68
C CYS A 173 12.07 -1.42 -6.36
N THR A 174 12.68 -1.46 -7.56
CA THR A 174 12.99 -0.26 -8.36
C THR A 174 11.71 0.49 -8.73
N HIS A 175 10.65 -0.21 -9.13
CA HIS A 175 9.35 0.40 -9.41
C HIS A 175 8.74 1.05 -8.15
N ILE A 176 8.91 0.46 -6.97
CA ILE A 176 8.43 1.07 -5.72
C ILE A 176 9.23 2.31 -5.36
N ILE A 177 10.56 2.21 -5.40
CA ILE A 177 11.49 3.30 -5.06
C ILE A 177 11.29 4.51 -5.97
N SER A 178 11.06 4.28 -7.26
CA SER A 178 10.80 5.35 -8.23
C SER A 178 9.36 5.88 -8.20
N SER A 179 8.41 5.18 -7.55
CA SER A 179 7.01 5.60 -7.53
C SER A 179 6.78 6.72 -6.51
N SER A 180 6.32 7.88 -6.96
CA SER A 180 6.00 9.05 -6.12
C SER A 180 4.64 8.92 -5.41
N LYS A 181 4.42 7.82 -4.70
CA LYS A 181 3.13 7.51 -4.05
C LYS A 181 3.05 8.09 -2.64
N LEU A 182 1.82 8.29 -2.17
CA LEU A 182 1.53 8.89 -0.88
C LEU A 182 1.56 7.84 0.23
N TYR A 183 2.39 8.03 1.25
CA TYR A 183 2.49 7.09 2.37
C TYR A 183 1.34 7.26 3.38
N LEU A 184 0.60 6.17 3.61
CA LEU A 184 -0.60 6.13 4.45
C LEU A 184 -0.28 6.32 5.94
N GLY A 185 0.93 5.98 6.39
CA GLY A 185 1.33 6.22 7.79
C GLY A 185 1.45 7.72 8.14
N ASN A 186 1.41 8.62 7.14
CA ASN A 186 1.57 10.07 7.31
C ASN A 186 0.29 10.87 6.96
N MET A 187 -0.89 10.26 7.04
CA MET A 187 -2.16 10.88 6.63
C MET A 187 -2.62 12.06 7.52
N SER A 188 -1.94 12.30 8.63
CA SER A 188 -2.16 13.48 9.49
C SER A 188 -1.48 14.74 8.96
N SER A 189 -0.54 14.62 8.01
CA SER A 189 0.16 15.77 7.44
C SER A 189 -0.74 16.56 6.47
N CYS A 190 -0.83 17.88 6.70
CA CYS A 190 -1.60 18.79 5.83
C CYS A 190 -1.09 18.76 4.38
N LYS A 191 0.24 18.73 4.18
CA LYS A 191 0.87 18.67 2.85
C LYS A 191 0.39 17.45 2.04
N TYR A 192 0.23 16.32 2.70
CA TYR A 192 -0.23 15.07 2.08
C TYR A 192 -1.68 15.15 1.61
N ARG A 193 -2.55 15.68 2.47
CA ARG A 193 -3.96 15.89 2.16
C ARG A 193 -4.14 16.85 0.99
N ASP A 194 -3.38 17.94 0.97
CA ASP A 194 -3.42 18.93 -0.11
C ASP A 194 -2.96 18.32 -1.44
N ARG A 195 -1.86 17.56 -1.44
CA ARG A 195 -1.36 16.87 -2.64
C ARG A 195 -2.37 15.86 -3.18
N TYR A 196 -2.99 15.04 -2.32
CA TYR A 196 -4.03 14.11 -2.76
C TYR A 196 -5.24 14.85 -3.33
N LYS A 197 -5.72 15.88 -2.63
CA LYS A 197 -6.87 16.69 -3.03
C LYS A 197 -6.67 17.30 -4.42
N GLN A 198 -5.49 17.84 -4.71
CA GLN A 198 -5.15 18.44 -6.00
C GLN A 198 -5.09 17.42 -7.16
N LEU A 199 -4.56 16.22 -6.87
CA LEU A 199 -4.29 15.20 -7.89
C LEU A 199 -5.48 14.28 -8.16
N TYR A 200 -6.31 13.98 -7.16
CA TYR A 200 -7.32 12.92 -7.24
C TYR A 200 -8.76 13.37 -7.03
N CYS A 201 -9.01 14.32 -6.13
CA CYS A 201 -10.38 14.74 -5.84
C CYS A 201 -10.97 15.61 -6.97
N GLY A 202 -12.26 15.45 -7.25
CA GLY A 202 -12.97 16.17 -8.31
C GLY A 202 -12.60 15.76 -9.73
N ARG A 203 -11.74 14.72 -9.90
CA ARG A 203 -11.26 14.24 -11.20
C ARG A 203 -12.11 13.11 -11.79
N GLY A 204 -13.11 12.61 -11.05
CA GLY A 204 -13.97 11.50 -11.49
C GLY A 204 -13.30 10.12 -11.46
N TYR A 205 -12.17 9.98 -10.76
CA TYR A 205 -11.54 8.67 -10.57
C TYR A 205 -12.37 7.77 -9.64
N ASN A 206 -12.45 6.49 -9.97
CA ASN A 206 -13.06 5.49 -9.07
C ASN A 206 -12.13 5.16 -7.88
N LEU A 207 -12.68 4.47 -6.87
CA LEU A 207 -11.94 4.10 -5.65
C LEU A 207 -10.70 3.25 -5.95
N LEU A 208 -10.78 2.35 -6.94
CA LEU A 208 -9.65 1.51 -7.33
C LEU A 208 -8.49 2.33 -7.91
N LYS A 209 -8.77 3.32 -8.76
CA LYS A 209 -7.74 4.20 -9.32
C LYS A 209 -7.14 5.10 -8.24
N LYS A 210 -7.96 5.59 -7.31
CA LYS A 210 -7.52 6.40 -6.18
C LYS A 210 -6.69 5.62 -5.18
N CYS A 211 -7.03 4.37 -4.88
CA CYS A 211 -6.30 3.56 -3.91
C CYS A 211 -4.86 3.25 -4.39
N GLN A 212 -4.61 3.26 -5.70
CA GLN A 212 -3.26 3.13 -6.28
C GLN A 212 -2.34 4.32 -5.98
N ALA A 213 -2.90 5.46 -5.52
CA ALA A 213 -2.12 6.62 -5.09
C ALA A 213 -1.38 6.38 -3.77
N PHE A 214 -1.84 5.40 -2.98
CA PHE A 214 -1.38 5.20 -1.60
C PHE A 214 -0.44 4.01 -1.48
N VAL A 215 0.45 4.13 -0.49
CA VAL A 215 1.32 3.05 -0.03
C VAL A 215 1.17 2.87 1.47
N SER A 216 1.03 1.63 1.92
CA SER A 216 0.96 1.27 3.34
C SER A 216 2.18 0.43 3.74
N ASP A 217 2.39 0.30 5.05
CA ASP A 217 3.38 -0.60 5.62
C ASP A 217 3.20 -2.03 5.13
N ILE A 218 4.31 -2.73 4.90
CA ILE A 218 4.29 -4.19 4.83
C ILE A 218 4.18 -4.74 6.26
N MET A 219 3.33 -5.75 6.42
CA MET A 219 3.05 -6.37 7.71
C MET A 219 3.54 -7.81 7.72
N PHE A 220 4.40 -8.15 8.67
CA PHE A 220 4.82 -9.52 8.94
C PHE A 220 4.26 -9.96 10.30
N ARG A 221 3.53 -11.07 10.31
CA ARG A 221 3.02 -11.70 11.53
C ARG A 221 3.97 -12.79 11.99
N GLY A 222 3.91 -13.14 13.27
CA GLY A 222 4.68 -14.28 13.82
C GLY A 222 4.48 -15.58 13.02
N GLU A 223 3.25 -15.85 12.58
CA GLU A 223 2.92 -17.03 11.74
C GLU A 223 3.61 -17.01 10.37
N ALA A 224 3.99 -15.85 9.86
CA ALA A 224 4.57 -15.68 8.52
C ALA A 224 6.11 -15.65 8.53
N GLN A 225 6.74 -16.16 9.60
CA GLN A 225 8.19 -16.12 9.76
C GLN A 225 8.93 -16.72 8.56
N GLN A 226 8.49 -17.88 8.06
CA GLN A 226 9.12 -18.56 6.92
C GLN A 226 9.03 -17.78 5.60
N PHE A 227 8.07 -16.87 5.48
CA PHE A 227 7.93 -16.03 4.29
C PHE A 227 8.85 -14.80 4.32
N CYS A 228 9.21 -14.31 5.51
CA CYS A 228 10.01 -13.10 5.66
C CYS A 228 11.51 -13.38 5.47
N PRO A 229 12.32 -12.44 4.92
CA PRO A 229 13.76 -12.62 4.82
C PRO A 229 14.36 -13.10 6.14
N SER A 230 15.24 -14.10 6.08
CA SER A 230 15.81 -14.74 7.28
C SER A 230 16.50 -13.74 8.21
N GLN A 231 17.04 -12.67 7.64
CA GLN A 231 17.65 -11.56 8.36
C GLN A 231 16.68 -10.85 9.32
N LEU A 232 15.36 -10.95 9.12
CA LEU A 232 14.30 -10.38 9.97
C LEU A 232 13.70 -11.39 10.96
N HIS A 233 14.16 -12.63 10.98
CA HIS A 233 13.66 -13.63 11.92
C HIS A 233 13.75 -13.19 13.40
N PRO A 234 14.85 -12.56 13.88
CA PRO A 234 14.92 -12.12 15.28
C PRO A 234 13.80 -11.14 15.66
N GLU A 235 13.46 -10.21 14.76
CA GLU A 235 12.35 -9.28 14.96
C GLU A 235 11.01 -10.03 15.01
N ILE A 236 10.78 -10.96 14.09
CA ILE A 236 9.49 -11.67 13.98
C ILE A 236 9.27 -12.65 15.12
N SER A 237 10.31 -13.36 15.54
CA SER A 237 10.22 -14.37 16.61
C SER A 237 9.91 -13.75 17.97
N LYS A 238 10.12 -12.45 18.16
CA LYS A 238 9.70 -11.71 19.34
C LYS A 238 8.20 -11.42 19.41
N LEU A 239 7.49 -11.51 18.29
CA LEU A 239 6.08 -11.14 18.25
C LEU A 239 5.21 -12.17 18.97
N ALA A 240 4.24 -11.69 19.74
CA ALA A 240 3.15 -12.55 20.17
C ALA A 240 2.33 -13.02 18.95
N GLN A 241 1.59 -14.12 19.08
CA GLN A 241 0.85 -14.73 17.96
C GLN A 241 -0.10 -13.78 17.23
N ARG A 242 -0.62 -12.74 17.91
CA ARG A 242 -1.54 -11.75 17.32
C ARG A 242 -0.87 -10.47 16.84
N ASP A 243 0.42 -10.31 17.09
CA ASP A 243 1.16 -9.12 16.75
C ASP A 243 1.74 -9.19 15.34
N SER A 244 2.09 -8.02 14.81
CA SER A 244 2.70 -7.88 13.51
C SER A 244 3.69 -6.73 13.50
N ILE A 245 4.86 -6.95 12.91
CA ILE A 245 5.79 -5.85 12.59
C ILE A 245 5.28 -5.12 11.37
N ARG A 246 5.27 -3.79 11.45
CA ARG A 246 4.95 -2.89 10.35
C ARG A 246 6.22 -2.22 9.86
N ILE A 247 6.56 -2.44 8.60
CA ILE A 247 7.75 -1.85 7.97
C ILE A 247 7.29 -0.86 6.89
N PRO A 248 7.76 0.40 6.93
CA PRO A 248 7.47 1.34 5.87
C PRO A 248 7.93 0.82 4.51
N PRO A 249 7.13 1.02 3.45
CA PRO A 249 7.32 0.33 2.17
C PRO A 249 8.61 0.72 1.47
N LEU A 250 9.02 1.99 1.54
CA LEU A 250 10.22 2.48 0.87
C LEU A 250 11.51 1.96 1.54
N PRO A 251 11.70 2.07 2.87
CA PRO A 251 12.78 1.39 3.58
C PRO A 251 12.84 -0.10 3.31
N TYR A 252 11.70 -0.80 3.30
CA TYR A 252 11.67 -2.23 3.01
C TYR A 252 12.12 -2.55 1.57
N ALA A 253 11.70 -1.76 0.57
CA ALA A 253 12.13 -1.93 -0.81
C ALA A 253 13.64 -1.76 -0.99
N VAL A 254 14.23 -0.74 -0.34
CA VAL A 254 15.68 -0.50 -0.37
C VAL A 254 16.43 -1.60 0.39
N PHE A 255 15.94 -2.01 1.55
CA PHE A 255 16.48 -3.14 2.30
C PHE A 255 16.48 -4.44 1.48
N LEU A 256 15.36 -4.76 0.83
CA LEU A 256 15.25 -5.96 0.00
C LEU A 256 16.16 -5.88 -1.24
N SER A 257 16.36 -4.68 -1.79
CA SER A 257 17.33 -4.44 -2.87
C SER A 257 18.77 -4.67 -2.39
N PHE A 258 19.12 -4.17 -1.20
CA PHE A 258 20.41 -4.43 -0.56
C PHE A 258 20.65 -5.94 -0.42
N LEU A 259 19.67 -6.69 0.09
CA LEU A 259 19.78 -8.14 0.23
C LEU A 259 20.02 -8.82 -1.12
N CYS A 260 19.26 -8.43 -2.15
CA CYS A 260 19.45 -8.99 -3.50
C CYS A 260 20.85 -8.71 -4.05
N TYR A 261 21.36 -7.49 -3.93
CA TYR A 261 22.71 -7.15 -4.40
C TYR A 261 23.80 -7.87 -3.60
N HIS A 262 23.58 -8.09 -2.30
CA HIS A 262 24.47 -8.88 -1.47
C HIS A 262 24.53 -10.34 -1.96
N GLU A 263 23.38 -11.00 -2.15
CA GLU A 263 23.29 -12.38 -2.66
C GLU A 263 23.88 -12.53 -4.08
N LEU A 264 23.77 -11.48 -4.91
CA LEU A 264 24.34 -11.43 -6.25
C LEU A 264 25.84 -11.08 -6.28
N GLY A 265 26.44 -10.70 -5.15
CA GLY A 265 27.83 -10.24 -5.08
C GLY A 265 28.10 -8.86 -5.70
N ASP A 266 27.07 -8.06 -5.99
CA ASP A 266 27.21 -6.70 -6.52
C ASP A 266 27.47 -5.71 -5.39
N THR A 267 28.72 -5.63 -4.95
CA THR A 267 29.14 -4.77 -3.84
C THR A 267 28.84 -3.29 -4.09
N ARG A 268 29.01 -2.80 -5.32
CA ARG A 268 28.75 -1.40 -5.67
C ARG A 268 27.29 -1.01 -5.47
N ARG A 269 26.35 -1.82 -5.97
CA ARG A 269 24.91 -1.53 -5.82
C ARG A 269 24.40 -1.85 -4.42
N ARG A 270 24.99 -2.85 -3.75
CA ARG A 270 24.74 -3.15 -2.34
C ARG A 270 25.08 -1.93 -1.47
N ASP A 271 26.29 -1.38 -1.62
CA ASP A 271 26.75 -0.24 -0.80
C ASP A 271 25.95 1.03 -1.13
N LYS A 272 25.55 1.21 -2.39
CA LYS A 272 24.59 2.27 -2.75
C LYS A 272 23.27 2.11 -2.01
N SER A 273 22.71 0.90 -1.96
CA SER A 273 21.44 0.63 -1.27
C SER A 273 21.54 0.88 0.24
N LEU A 274 22.69 0.55 0.86
CA LEU A 274 22.99 0.89 2.25
C LEU A 274 22.98 2.40 2.50
N ILE A 275 23.62 3.17 1.61
CA ILE A 275 23.63 4.64 1.68
C ILE A 275 22.21 5.20 1.50
N ASP A 276 21.47 4.69 0.50
CA ASP A 276 20.09 5.12 0.24
C ASP A 276 19.21 4.85 1.48
N LEU A 277 19.35 3.69 2.14
CA LEU A 277 18.62 3.37 3.39
C LEU A 277 19.00 4.30 4.55
N ARG A 278 20.26 4.70 4.65
CA ARG A 278 20.74 5.67 5.65
C ARG A 278 20.08 7.04 5.47
N TYR A 279 19.90 7.50 4.23
CA TYR A 279 19.18 8.75 3.96
C TYR A 279 17.70 8.64 4.30
N LEU A 280 17.07 7.53 3.89
CA LEU A 280 15.65 7.29 4.14
C LEU A 280 15.27 7.27 5.61
N LYS A 281 16.17 6.86 6.50
CA LYS A 281 15.94 6.86 7.96
C LYS A 281 15.42 8.20 8.49
N TYR A 282 15.81 9.32 7.88
CA TYR A 282 15.41 10.67 8.28
C TYR A 282 14.27 11.26 7.43
N ASP A 283 13.69 10.46 6.52
CA ASP A 283 12.58 10.87 5.69
C ASP A 283 11.27 10.87 6.49
N GLU A 284 10.86 12.07 6.92
CA GLU A 284 9.59 12.29 7.63
C GLU A 284 8.37 12.04 6.75
N GLU A 285 8.48 12.25 5.44
CA GLU A 285 7.38 12.05 4.51
C GLU A 285 7.02 10.56 4.44
N GLN A 286 8.01 9.68 4.38
CA GLN A 286 7.85 8.22 4.34
C GLN A 286 7.69 7.60 5.75
N GLY A 287 7.55 8.43 6.78
CA GLY A 287 7.31 8.03 8.17
C GLY A 287 8.51 7.40 8.88
N CYS A 288 9.67 7.33 8.22
CA CYS A 288 10.78 6.47 8.61
C CYS A 288 11.33 6.77 10.01
N SER A 289 11.39 8.05 10.40
CA SER A 289 11.96 8.48 11.68
C SER A 289 11.18 8.00 12.92
N LYS A 290 9.94 7.54 12.74
CA LYS A 290 9.08 7.06 13.83
C LYS A 290 9.12 5.54 14.01
N HIS A 291 9.72 4.82 13.06
CA HIS A 291 9.72 3.37 13.03
C HIS A 291 11.08 2.81 13.47
N TRP A 292 11.14 2.29 14.70
CA TRP A 292 12.32 1.60 15.24
C TRP A 292 12.86 0.53 14.27
N ILE A 293 11.97 -0.14 13.55
CA ILE A 293 12.34 -1.19 12.60
C ILE A 293 13.25 -0.67 11.49
N VAL A 294 13.14 0.59 11.06
CA VAL A 294 14.02 1.17 10.03
C VAL A 294 15.47 1.24 10.51
N HIS A 295 15.68 1.56 11.78
CA HIS A 295 17.00 1.50 12.40
C HIS A 295 17.53 0.05 12.45
N ASN A 296 16.68 -0.92 12.78
CA ASN A 296 17.09 -2.33 12.77
C ASN A 296 17.42 -2.82 11.36
N LEU A 297 16.66 -2.43 10.33
CA LEU A 297 16.98 -2.76 8.93
C LEU A 297 18.38 -2.27 8.56
N LEU A 298 18.71 -1.02 8.91
CA LEU A 298 20.02 -0.45 8.62
C LEU A 298 21.12 -1.14 9.44
N GLY A 299 20.86 -1.47 10.71
CA GLY A 299 21.77 -2.25 11.55
C GLY A 299 22.07 -3.63 10.96
N ILE A 300 21.05 -4.33 10.47
CA ILE A 300 21.19 -5.63 9.77
C ILE A 300 22.09 -5.48 8.55
N CYS A 301 21.88 -4.45 7.72
CA CYS A 301 22.72 -4.21 6.56
C CYS A 301 24.19 -3.97 6.95
N TYR A 302 24.45 -3.23 8.03
CA TYR A 302 25.81 -3.02 8.53
C TYR A 302 26.45 -4.32 9.05
N GLU A 303 25.70 -5.18 9.74
CA GLU A 303 26.21 -6.50 10.14
C GLU A 303 26.60 -7.35 8.94
N MET A 304 25.77 -7.35 7.87
CA MET A 304 26.05 -8.11 6.66
C MET A 304 27.26 -7.62 5.86
N VAL A 305 27.73 -6.40 6.10
CA VAL A 305 29.00 -5.88 5.56
C VAL A 305 30.11 -5.82 6.61
N GLU A 306 29.93 -6.52 7.74
CA GLU A 306 30.89 -6.65 8.83
C GLU A 306 31.24 -5.33 9.56
N ASP A 307 30.46 -4.27 9.37
CA ASP A 307 30.60 -3.01 10.13
C ASP A 307 29.85 -3.10 11.48
N THR A 308 30.43 -3.86 12.40
CA THR A 308 29.85 -4.08 13.74
C THR A 308 29.61 -2.77 14.49
N ARG A 309 30.51 -1.79 14.34
CA ARG A 309 30.41 -0.51 15.07
C ARG A 309 29.20 0.28 14.60
N SER A 310 28.99 0.38 13.29
CA SER A 310 27.81 1.04 12.75
C SER A 310 26.53 0.27 13.06
N ALA A 311 26.56 -1.07 13.02
CA ALA A 311 25.42 -1.90 13.42
C ALA A 311 24.98 -1.63 14.87
N LEU A 312 25.91 -1.69 15.83
CA LEU A 312 25.65 -1.40 17.25
C LEU A 312 25.07 0.01 17.46
N ARG A 313 25.59 1.00 16.73
CA ARG A 313 25.05 2.37 16.78
C ARG A 313 23.59 2.40 16.33
N GLU A 314 23.26 1.77 15.20
CA GLU A 314 21.88 1.81 14.70
C GLU A 314 20.90 1.07 15.61
N TYR A 315 21.26 -0.07 16.19
CA TYR A 315 20.42 -0.73 17.19
C TYR A 315 20.26 0.08 18.47
N THR A 316 21.31 0.79 18.89
CA THR A 316 21.21 1.69 20.06
C THR A 316 20.26 2.85 19.78
N GLU A 317 20.33 3.45 18.58
CA GLU A 317 19.37 4.49 18.17
C GLU A 317 17.95 3.95 18.04
N SER A 318 17.78 2.71 17.55
CA SER A 318 16.49 2.02 17.53
C SER A 318 15.83 1.95 18.91
N LEU A 319 16.62 1.64 19.95
CA LEU A 319 16.14 1.58 21.33
C LEU A 319 15.67 2.94 21.89
N LYS A 320 16.19 4.06 21.36
CA LYS A 320 15.81 5.42 21.77
C LYS A 320 14.53 5.93 21.08
N SER A 321 14.11 5.29 19.98
CA SER A 321 12.94 5.74 19.24
C SER A 321 11.64 5.56 20.06
N GLN A 322 10.76 6.57 20.01
CA GLN A 322 9.51 6.60 20.79
C GLN A 322 8.30 6.15 19.95
N GLY A 323 8.39 4.95 19.37
CA GLY A 323 7.33 4.37 18.52
C GLY A 323 6.29 3.53 19.31
N PRO A 324 5.06 3.39 18.80
CA PRO A 324 3.99 2.62 19.47
C PRO A 324 4.31 1.12 19.64
N ASP A 325 5.25 0.59 18.86
CA ASP A 325 5.59 -0.84 18.83
C ASP A 325 6.97 -1.14 19.47
N GLN A 326 7.49 -0.23 20.31
CA GLN A 326 8.85 -0.35 20.86
C GLN A 326 9.07 -1.62 21.70
N HIS A 327 8.01 -2.16 22.32
CA HIS A 327 8.04 -3.42 23.07
C HIS A 327 8.37 -4.63 22.19
N GLN A 328 8.18 -4.55 20.86
CA GLN A 328 8.50 -5.60 19.89
C GLN A 328 9.95 -5.51 19.38
N ASN A 329 10.70 -4.48 19.77
CA ASN A 329 12.01 -4.21 19.24
C ASN A 329 13.04 -5.27 19.69
N ALA A 330 13.64 -5.98 18.73
CA ALA A 330 14.68 -6.99 18.97
C ALA A 330 16.11 -6.42 19.03
N ALA A 331 16.26 -5.09 19.07
CA ALA A 331 17.57 -4.43 19.05
C ALA A 331 18.47 -4.81 20.24
N LYS A 332 17.89 -5.05 21.43
CA LYS A 332 18.65 -5.42 22.62
C LYS A 332 19.35 -6.77 22.45
N GLU A 333 18.63 -7.77 21.96
CA GLU A 333 19.16 -9.11 21.69
C GLU A 333 20.22 -9.09 20.60
N ARG A 334 20.05 -8.22 19.59
CA ARG A 334 21.06 -8.01 18.54
C ARG A 334 22.35 -7.42 19.11
N ILE A 335 22.25 -6.41 19.96
CA ILE A 335 23.40 -5.79 20.64
C ILE A 335 24.12 -6.83 21.50
N GLU A 336 23.39 -7.56 22.34
CA GLU A 336 23.95 -8.61 23.20
C GLU A 336 24.68 -9.66 22.35
N ARG A 337 24.04 -10.19 21.29
CA ARG A 337 24.69 -11.16 20.40
C ARG A 337 25.98 -10.63 19.77
N LEU A 338 25.98 -9.39 19.26
CA LEU A 338 27.16 -8.79 18.63
C LEU A 338 28.29 -8.57 19.62
N GLN A 339 27.98 -8.21 20.87
CA GLN A 339 29.01 -8.03 21.91
C GLN A 339 29.67 -9.35 22.33
N HIS A 340 28.93 -10.46 22.30
CA HIS A 340 29.44 -11.79 22.68
C HIS A 340 30.11 -12.56 21.52
N SER A 341 30.01 -12.09 20.27
CA SER A 341 30.65 -12.75 19.12
C SER A 341 32.08 -12.26 18.84
N HIS A 342 32.56 -11.27 19.61
CA HIS A 342 33.93 -10.75 19.57
C HIS A 342 34.80 -11.20 20.77
N ILE A 343 34.33 -12.19 21.53
CA ILE A 343 35.06 -12.93 22.57
C ILE A 343 35.24 -14.36 22.04
#